data_AF-A0A0B6X1A3-F1
#
_entry.id   AF-A0A0B6X1A3-F1
#
_cell.length_a   1.000
_cell.length_b   1.000
_cell.length_c   1.000
_cell.angle_alpha   90.00
_cell.angle_beta   90.00
_cell.angle_gamma   90.00
#
_symmetry.space_group_name_H-M   'P 1'
#
loop_
_entity.id
_entity.type
_entity.pdbx_description
1 polymer ?
#
loop_
_entity_poly.entity_id
_entity_poly.type
_entity_poly.pdbx_seq_one_letter_code
_entity_poly.pdbx_strand_id
1 'polypeptide(L)'
;MDQNNLWTGFQMPRRLVVDTETLTERYGRFWAQPFERGFGTTIGNSLRRALLSSIEGAAITAVKIEGVEHEFSPIRGVVEDATDVILNLKQIPFKLHTNEPKTLFISKKGPCEVTSGDIQADSDVEILDPNIYIATISEGGSLNIEMRLKRGRGYVPADRNYDEDLSLGYIPIDSVHTPVKKVNYTVEAARLGQNTEYDKLTLEVWTDGSVRPEDAIGLAAKLIKDHMNIFINFEEDADDYAYTNVERPPLPRNDILDRSVDDLELSVRSYNCLKNANIRTIRDLVQRTEEEMLSTKNFGKKSLQEIKQILHSMGLDFGMEFDEQGNPIPGRRRGKASGDEEEGDEE
;
A
#
# COMPACT_ATOMS: atom_id res chain seq x y z
N MET A 1 20.13 -28.78 7.53
CA MET A 1 20.62 -27.96 6.41
C MET A 1 20.10 -26.57 6.71
N ASP A 2 20.96 -25.69 7.20
CA ASP A 2 20.58 -24.31 7.51
C ASP A 2 20.14 -23.64 6.20
N GLN A 3 18.85 -23.30 6.11
CA GLN A 3 18.25 -22.63 4.95
C GLN A 3 18.45 -21.11 4.97
N ASN A 4 19.27 -20.57 5.87
CA ASN A 4 19.35 -19.13 6.17
C ASN A 4 20.05 -18.25 5.13
N ASN A 5 20.35 -18.74 3.92
CA ASN A 5 20.71 -17.88 2.79
C ASN A 5 20.83 -18.68 1.48
N LEU A 6 19.70 -19.02 0.85
CA LEU A 6 19.72 -19.61 -0.50
C LEU A 6 20.10 -18.59 -1.62
N TRP A 7 20.25 -17.30 -1.28
CA TRP A 7 20.38 -16.21 -2.25
C TRP A 7 21.67 -15.41 -2.10
N THR A 8 22.81 -16.05 -1.83
CA THR A 8 24.11 -15.37 -1.77
C THR A 8 24.41 -14.67 -3.10
N GLY A 9 24.34 -13.34 -3.11
CA GLY A 9 24.72 -12.49 -4.25
C GLY A 9 23.58 -11.89 -5.07
N PHE A 10 22.33 -12.33 -4.87
CA PHE A 10 21.18 -11.84 -5.63
C PHE A 10 20.84 -10.38 -5.25
N GLN A 11 20.90 -9.46 -6.21
CA GLN A 11 20.60 -8.06 -5.96
C GLN A 11 19.08 -7.81 -5.98
N MET A 12 18.59 -7.19 -4.91
CA MET A 12 17.21 -6.73 -4.78
C MET A 12 17.15 -5.22 -4.54
N PRO A 13 16.18 -4.51 -5.14
CA PRO A 13 15.98 -3.10 -4.84
C PRO A 13 15.59 -2.91 -3.38
N ARG A 14 16.20 -1.93 -2.71
CA ARG A 14 15.92 -1.63 -1.29
C ARG A 14 14.67 -0.78 -1.07
N ARG A 15 14.26 -0.02 -2.07
CA ARG A 15 13.08 0.86 -2.02
C ARG A 15 12.51 1.11 -3.40
N LEU A 16 11.21 1.36 -3.43
CA LEU A 16 10.54 1.98 -4.57
C LEU A 16 10.76 3.49 -4.48
N VAL A 17 11.28 4.10 -5.55
CA VAL A 17 11.44 5.55 -5.65
C VAL A 17 10.28 6.10 -6.45
N VAL A 18 9.74 7.25 -6.01
CA VAL A 18 8.66 7.97 -6.69
C VAL A 18 9.19 9.26 -7.30
N ASP A 19 8.72 9.58 -8.50
CA ASP A 19 8.96 10.87 -9.15
C ASP A 19 8.06 11.92 -8.50
N THR A 20 8.56 12.65 -7.51
CA THR A 20 7.75 13.64 -6.79
C THR A 20 7.35 14.84 -7.66
N GLU A 21 8.03 15.08 -8.78
CA GLU A 21 7.71 16.19 -9.68
C GLU A 21 6.47 15.90 -10.53
N THR A 22 6.26 14.62 -10.86
CA THR A 22 5.12 14.20 -11.70
C THR A 22 3.99 13.54 -10.91
N LEU A 23 4.20 13.27 -9.62
CA LEU A 23 3.20 12.64 -8.75
C LEU A 23 1.96 13.53 -8.58
N THR A 24 0.81 12.97 -8.86
CA THR A 24 -0.52 13.55 -8.61
C THR A 24 -1.42 12.50 -7.97
N GLU A 25 -2.65 12.87 -7.62
CA GLU A 25 -3.64 11.91 -7.11
C GLU A 25 -4.06 10.86 -8.14
N ARG A 26 -3.89 11.14 -9.44
CA ARG A 26 -4.36 10.32 -10.56
C ARG A 26 -3.24 9.73 -11.41
N TYR A 27 -1.99 10.15 -11.19
CA TYR A 27 -0.84 9.66 -11.93
C TYR A 27 0.40 9.60 -11.04
N GLY A 28 1.19 8.54 -11.18
CA GLY A 28 2.48 8.43 -10.55
C GLY A 28 3.48 7.63 -11.38
N ARG A 29 4.72 8.09 -11.39
CA ARG A 29 5.88 7.40 -11.98
C ARG A 29 6.79 6.90 -10.87
N PHE A 30 7.12 5.62 -10.93
CA PHE A 30 7.89 4.92 -9.90
C PHE A 30 9.03 4.15 -10.56
N TRP A 31 10.14 3.96 -9.85
CA TRP A 31 11.18 3.06 -10.31
C TRP A 31 11.87 2.33 -9.16
N ALA A 32 12.37 1.14 -9.46
CA ALA A 32 13.16 0.34 -8.55
C ALA A 32 14.36 -0.27 -9.29
N GLN A 33 15.50 -0.27 -8.61
CA GLN A 33 16.77 -0.84 -9.06
C GLN A 33 17.66 -1.12 -7.82
N PRO A 34 18.66 -2.01 -7.91
CA PRO A 34 18.91 -2.94 -9.01
C PRO A 34 18.00 -4.18 -8.94
N PHE A 35 17.51 -4.64 -10.09
CA PHE A 35 17.00 -6.01 -10.25
C PHE A 35 18.03 -6.86 -10.98
N GLU A 36 18.08 -8.16 -10.69
CA GLU A 36 18.77 -9.09 -11.59
C GLU A 36 18.17 -9.08 -12.99
N ARG A 37 18.99 -9.41 -13.98
CA ARG A 37 18.56 -9.42 -15.38
C ARG A 37 17.34 -10.32 -15.59
N GLY A 38 16.30 -9.78 -16.22
CA GLY A 38 15.03 -10.46 -16.48
C GLY A 38 14.00 -10.29 -15.36
N PHE A 39 14.42 -10.03 -14.11
CA PHE A 39 13.47 -9.80 -13.01
C PHE A 39 12.68 -8.51 -13.18
N GLY A 40 13.26 -7.47 -13.80
CA GLY A 40 12.53 -6.24 -14.13
C GLY A 40 11.29 -6.53 -14.97
N THR A 41 11.40 -7.42 -15.97
CA THR A 41 10.28 -7.83 -16.82
C THR A 41 9.26 -8.67 -16.07
N THR A 42 9.71 -9.64 -15.27
CA THR A 42 8.83 -10.53 -14.49
C THR A 42 7.99 -9.75 -13.49
N ILE A 43 8.62 -8.87 -12.71
CA ILE A 43 7.95 -8.04 -11.71
C ILE A 43 7.06 -7.00 -12.40
N GLY A 44 7.55 -6.32 -13.45
CA GLY A 44 6.78 -5.32 -14.19
C GLY A 44 5.49 -5.89 -14.81
N ASN A 45 5.59 -7.04 -15.46
CA ASN A 45 4.42 -7.69 -16.07
C ASN A 45 3.43 -8.19 -15.01
N SER A 46 3.93 -8.75 -13.90
CA SER A 46 3.09 -9.24 -12.80
C SER A 46 2.31 -8.10 -12.14
N LEU A 47 2.99 -7.00 -11.80
CA LEU A 47 2.36 -5.79 -11.26
C LEU A 47 1.35 -5.18 -12.23
N ARG A 48 1.70 -5.06 -13.52
CA ARG A 48 0.77 -4.56 -14.54
C ARG A 48 -0.52 -5.39 -14.60
N ARG A 49 -0.42 -6.72 -14.55
CA ARG A 49 -1.60 -7.59 -14.55
C ARG A 49 -2.44 -7.43 -13.28
N ALA A 50 -1.81 -7.39 -12.11
CA ALA A 50 -2.51 -7.22 -10.84
C ALA A 50 -3.22 -5.86 -10.76
N LEU A 51 -2.54 -4.78 -11.15
CA LEU A 51 -3.08 -3.42 -11.16
C LEU A 51 -4.33 -3.28 -12.05
N LEU A 52 -4.33 -3.87 -13.24
CA LEU A 52 -5.44 -3.74 -14.19
C LEU A 52 -6.64 -4.64 -13.88
N SER A 53 -6.46 -5.69 -13.07
CA SER A 53 -7.49 -6.73 -12.88
C SER A 53 -8.05 -6.82 -11.47
N SER A 54 -7.25 -6.51 -10.45
CA SER A 54 -7.49 -6.99 -9.09
C SER A 54 -7.70 -5.89 -8.06
N ILE A 55 -7.44 -4.63 -8.42
CA ILE A 55 -7.70 -3.50 -7.53
C ILE A 55 -9.22 -3.27 -7.46
N GLU A 56 -9.73 -3.17 -6.23
CA GLU A 56 -11.15 -2.93 -5.98
C GLU A 56 -11.55 -1.49 -6.34
N GLY A 57 -12.71 -1.35 -6.95
CA GLY A 57 -13.32 -0.07 -7.28
C GLY A 57 -14.85 -0.12 -7.18
N ALA A 58 -15.48 1.04 -7.26
CA ALA A 58 -16.93 1.19 -7.21
C ALA A 58 -17.48 1.49 -8.60
N ALA A 59 -18.60 0.85 -8.97
CA ALA A 59 -19.28 1.09 -10.23
C ALA A 59 -20.79 0.88 -10.11
N ILE A 60 -21.53 1.53 -10.99
CA ILE A 60 -22.98 1.37 -11.10
C ILE A 60 -23.27 0.02 -11.72
N THR A 61 -24.17 -0.74 -11.11
CA THR A 61 -24.54 -2.12 -11.49
C THR A 61 -25.93 -2.22 -12.07
N ALA A 62 -26.83 -1.31 -11.67
CA ALA A 62 -28.18 -1.23 -12.21
C ALA A 62 -28.69 0.21 -12.15
N VAL A 63 -29.58 0.55 -13.08
CA VAL A 63 -30.19 1.88 -13.18
C VAL A 63 -31.68 1.73 -13.41
N LYS A 64 -32.48 2.58 -12.78
CA LYS A 64 -33.91 2.72 -12.98
C LYS A 64 -34.20 4.16 -13.35
N ILE A 65 -34.73 4.37 -14.55
CA ILE A 65 -35.06 5.69 -15.09
C ILE A 65 -36.57 5.77 -15.19
N GLU A 66 -37.17 6.85 -14.66
CA GLU A 66 -38.62 6.99 -14.70
C GLU A 66 -39.15 7.06 -16.14
N GLY A 67 -40.15 6.23 -16.44
CA GLY A 67 -40.77 6.18 -17.77
C GLY A 67 -39.97 5.40 -18.83
N VAL A 68 -38.90 4.72 -18.44
CA VAL A 68 -38.06 3.87 -19.31
C VAL A 68 -38.23 2.42 -18.89
N GLU A 69 -38.59 1.56 -19.84
CA GLU A 69 -38.77 0.13 -19.60
C GLU A 69 -37.51 -0.69 -19.96
N HIS A 70 -36.72 -0.20 -20.91
CA HIS A 70 -35.49 -0.84 -21.40
C HIS A 70 -34.46 0.20 -21.84
N GLU A 71 -33.20 -0.20 -21.97
CA GLU A 71 -32.04 0.65 -22.25
C GLU A 71 -32.11 1.41 -23.59
N PHE A 72 -32.90 0.92 -24.54
CA PHE A 72 -33.09 1.57 -25.85
C PHE A 72 -34.31 2.52 -25.92
N SER A 73 -34.99 2.78 -24.81
CA SER A 73 -36.16 3.67 -24.83
C SER A 73 -35.74 5.15 -24.86
N PRO A 74 -36.47 6.02 -25.58
CA PRO A 74 -36.29 7.47 -25.47
C PRO A 74 -36.86 8.00 -24.14
N ILE A 75 -36.22 9.02 -23.58
CA ILE A 75 -36.69 9.69 -22.35
C ILE A 75 -37.45 10.95 -22.73
N ARG A 76 -38.74 11.04 -22.36
CA ARG A 76 -39.57 12.20 -22.73
C ARG A 76 -39.07 13.47 -22.05
N GLY A 77 -38.78 14.49 -22.85
CA GLY A 77 -38.33 15.80 -22.35
C GLY A 77 -36.85 15.87 -22.00
N VAL A 78 -36.05 14.89 -22.43
CA VAL A 78 -34.59 14.86 -22.34
C VAL A 78 -34.03 14.72 -23.76
N VAL A 79 -32.87 15.33 -24.02
CA VAL A 79 -32.25 15.33 -25.36
C VAL A 79 -31.63 13.97 -25.68
N GLU A 80 -30.97 13.35 -24.70
CA GLU A 80 -30.36 12.02 -24.75
C GLU A 80 -31.39 10.89 -24.60
N ASP A 81 -31.07 9.73 -25.16
CA ASP A 81 -31.81 8.50 -24.89
C ASP A 81 -31.30 7.76 -23.64
N ALA A 82 -31.97 6.69 -23.24
CA ALA A 82 -31.56 5.92 -22.07
C ALA A 82 -30.18 5.27 -22.22
N THR A 83 -29.75 4.93 -23.44
CA THR A 83 -28.44 4.33 -23.69
C THR A 83 -27.33 5.35 -23.46
N ASP A 84 -27.48 6.56 -24.01
CA ASP A 84 -26.55 7.66 -23.83
C ASP A 84 -26.40 8.03 -22.34
N VAL A 85 -27.53 8.13 -21.63
CA VAL A 85 -27.52 8.40 -20.18
C VAL A 85 -26.78 7.30 -19.42
N ILE A 86 -27.04 6.02 -19.72
CA ILE A 86 -26.35 4.90 -19.09
C ILE A 86 -24.84 4.94 -19.38
N LEU A 87 -24.43 5.24 -20.62
CA LEU A 87 -23.02 5.34 -21.00
C LEU A 87 -22.31 6.50 -20.28
N ASN A 88 -22.99 7.63 -20.11
CA ASN A 88 -22.46 8.77 -19.37
C ASN A 88 -22.32 8.47 -17.87
N LEU A 89 -23.33 7.83 -17.26
CA LEU A 89 -23.29 7.39 -15.86
C LEU A 89 -22.12 6.45 -15.58
N LYS A 90 -21.80 5.54 -16.51
CA LYS A 90 -20.66 4.61 -16.39
C LYS A 90 -19.29 5.29 -16.38
N GLN A 91 -19.17 6.52 -16.87
CA GLN A 91 -17.90 7.25 -16.89
C GLN A 91 -17.58 7.88 -15.54
N ILE A 92 -18.55 7.97 -14.63
CA ILE A 92 -18.41 8.69 -13.37
C ILE A 92 -17.52 7.91 -12.39
N PRO A 93 -16.41 8.50 -11.91
CA PRO A 93 -15.53 7.86 -10.94
C PRO A 93 -16.11 8.00 -9.53
N PHE A 94 -16.47 6.87 -8.94
CA PHE A 94 -16.99 6.78 -7.56
C PHE A 94 -15.96 6.22 -6.60
N LYS A 95 -16.01 6.66 -5.35
CA LYS A 95 -15.35 6.02 -4.22
C LYS A 95 -16.39 5.66 -3.17
N LEU A 96 -16.44 4.39 -2.81
CA LEU A 96 -17.39 3.84 -1.84
C LEU A 96 -16.60 3.35 -0.61
N HIS A 97 -16.93 3.88 0.57
CA HIS A 97 -16.24 3.57 1.82
C HIS A 97 -16.77 2.32 2.52
N THR A 98 -17.93 1.83 2.11
CA THR A 98 -18.57 0.64 2.66
C THR A 98 -18.48 -0.56 1.71
N ASN A 99 -18.73 -1.76 2.23
CA ASN A 99 -18.77 -2.98 1.41
C ASN A 99 -20.18 -3.25 0.86
N GLU A 100 -21.19 -2.57 1.39
CA GLU A 100 -22.59 -2.81 1.05
C GLU A 100 -23.01 -2.00 -0.18
N PRO A 101 -23.94 -2.53 -1.00
CA PRO A 101 -24.53 -1.75 -2.09
C PRO A 101 -25.21 -0.49 -1.58
N LYS A 102 -25.07 0.61 -2.34
CA LYS A 102 -25.75 1.88 -2.05
C LYS A 102 -26.60 2.32 -3.23
N THR A 103 -27.70 3.00 -2.94
CA THR A 103 -28.59 3.57 -3.94
C THR A 103 -28.39 5.07 -4.00
N LEU A 104 -28.16 5.60 -5.19
CA LEU A 104 -28.00 7.03 -5.47
C LEU A 104 -29.17 7.53 -6.31
N PHE A 105 -29.45 8.83 -6.22
CA PHE A 105 -30.60 9.44 -6.88
C PHE A 105 -30.20 10.68 -7.66
N ILE A 106 -30.83 10.88 -8.82
CA ILE A 106 -30.86 12.16 -9.53
C ILE A 106 -32.32 12.55 -9.66
N SER A 107 -32.66 13.78 -9.29
CA SER A 107 -34.00 14.35 -9.52
C SER A 107 -33.86 15.80 -9.96
N LYS A 108 -34.17 16.06 -11.23
CA LYS A 108 -34.08 17.40 -11.85
C LYS A 108 -35.28 17.67 -12.74
N LYS A 109 -35.66 18.95 -12.84
CA LYS A 109 -36.81 19.41 -13.62
C LYS A 109 -36.52 20.76 -14.26
N GLY A 110 -37.07 20.96 -15.46
CA GLY A 110 -36.95 22.20 -16.22
C GLY A 110 -35.74 22.20 -17.16
N PRO A 111 -35.57 23.24 -17.97
CA PRO A 111 -34.48 23.32 -18.92
C PRO A 111 -33.14 23.49 -18.19
N CYS A 112 -32.34 22.42 -18.11
CA CYS A 112 -31.02 22.44 -17.49
C CYS A 112 -30.15 21.27 -17.96
N GLU A 113 -28.84 21.47 -17.88
CA GLU A 113 -27.86 20.38 -17.98
C GLU A 113 -27.78 19.65 -16.63
N VAL A 114 -27.69 18.33 -16.69
CA VAL A 114 -27.53 17.44 -15.54
C VAL A 114 -26.11 16.90 -15.57
N THR A 115 -25.41 17.07 -14.46
CA THR A 115 -24.01 16.65 -14.29
C THR A 115 -23.89 15.64 -13.15
N SER A 116 -22.73 14.99 -13.04
CA SER A 116 -22.43 14.09 -11.91
C SER A 116 -22.50 14.78 -10.55
N GLY A 117 -22.30 16.10 -10.48
CA GLY A 117 -22.50 16.90 -9.27
C GLY A 117 -23.94 17.01 -8.79
N ASP A 118 -24.93 16.66 -9.63
CA ASP A 118 -26.35 16.65 -9.26
C ASP A 118 -26.81 15.33 -8.63
N ILE A 119 -25.91 14.34 -8.52
CA ILE A 119 -26.19 13.06 -7.87
C ILE A 119 -26.29 13.26 -6.36
N GLN A 120 -27.42 12.82 -5.80
CA GLN A 120 -27.67 12.78 -4.39
C GLN A 120 -27.09 11.47 -3.83
N ALA A 121 -26.06 11.63 -3.00
CA ALA A 121 -25.31 10.55 -2.38
C ALA A 121 -25.27 10.73 -0.85
N ASP A 122 -25.09 9.64 -0.12
CA ASP A 122 -24.84 9.68 1.32
C ASP A 122 -23.34 9.91 1.62
N SER A 123 -22.98 10.00 2.91
CA SER A 123 -21.58 10.21 3.33
C SER A 123 -20.63 9.07 2.98
N ASP A 124 -21.16 7.90 2.60
CA ASP A 124 -20.35 6.73 2.29
C ASP A 124 -19.88 6.73 0.83
N VAL A 125 -20.40 7.64 0.01
CA VAL A 125 -20.12 7.74 -1.42
C VAL A 125 -19.54 9.10 -1.78
N GLU A 126 -18.35 9.10 -2.37
CA GLU A 126 -17.72 10.29 -2.95
C GLU A 126 -17.77 10.23 -4.48
N ILE A 127 -18.20 11.33 -5.09
CA ILE A 127 -18.18 11.55 -6.53
C ILE A 127 -16.90 12.33 -6.85
N LEU A 128 -15.94 11.70 -7.51
CA LEU A 128 -14.58 12.24 -7.63
C LEU A 128 -14.44 13.26 -8.76
N ASP A 129 -15.39 13.29 -9.69
CA ASP A 129 -15.51 14.29 -10.73
C ASP A 129 -16.98 14.74 -10.84
N PRO A 130 -17.32 15.94 -10.34
CA PRO A 130 -18.69 16.45 -10.33
C PRO A 130 -19.12 17.12 -11.66
N ASN A 131 -18.24 17.19 -12.67
CA ASN A 131 -18.51 17.93 -13.91
C ASN A 131 -18.82 17.02 -15.11
N ILE A 132 -19.01 15.72 -14.89
CA ILE A 132 -19.29 14.79 -15.98
C ILE A 132 -20.72 15.02 -16.46
N TYR A 133 -20.86 15.32 -17.75
CA TYR A 133 -22.15 15.49 -18.40
C TYR A 133 -22.94 14.18 -18.38
N ILE A 134 -24.21 14.25 -17.97
CA ILE A 134 -25.13 13.10 -17.98
C ILE A 134 -26.17 13.28 -19.08
N ALA A 135 -26.91 14.39 -19.06
CA ALA A 135 -28.00 14.66 -19.98
C ALA A 135 -28.41 16.15 -19.97
N THR A 136 -29.19 16.57 -20.97
CA THR A 136 -29.85 17.88 -21.02
C THR A 136 -31.37 17.70 -20.99
N ILE A 137 -32.02 18.37 -20.04
CA ILE A 137 -33.48 18.39 -19.91
C ILE A 137 -34.03 19.58 -20.72
N SER A 138 -35.09 19.34 -21.49
CA SER A 138 -35.81 20.36 -22.26
C SER A 138 -36.88 21.08 -21.43
N GLU A 139 -37.46 22.14 -21.99
CA GLU A 139 -38.54 22.88 -21.32
C GLU A 139 -39.74 21.97 -21.01
N GLY A 140 -40.18 21.96 -19.75
CA GLY A 140 -41.26 21.08 -19.26
C GLY A 140 -40.86 19.62 -19.00
N GLY A 141 -39.60 19.25 -19.25
CA GLY A 141 -39.07 17.92 -18.96
C GLY A 141 -38.65 17.72 -17.51
N SER A 142 -38.48 16.45 -17.13
CA SER A 142 -37.91 16.02 -15.85
C SER A 142 -37.13 14.73 -16.02
N LEU A 143 -36.06 14.58 -15.23
CA LEU A 143 -35.25 13.38 -15.19
C LEU A 143 -35.14 12.89 -13.75
N ASN A 144 -35.64 11.68 -13.51
CA ASN A 144 -35.54 10.97 -12.25
C ASN A 144 -34.83 9.64 -12.49
N ILE A 145 -33.68 9.47 -11.86
CA ILE A 145 -32.83 8.28 -11.98
C ILE A 145 -32.53 7.75 -10.59
N GLU A 146 -32.69 6.46 -10.41
CA GLU A 146 -32.24 5.70 -9.26
C GLU A 146 -31.16 4.71 -9.74
N MET A 147 -30.00 4.70 -9.10
CA MET A 147 -28.87 3.86 -9.54
C MET A 147 -28.23 3.12 -8.37
N ARG A 148 -27.86 1.87 -8.60
CA ARG A 148 -27.24 1.01 -7.60
C ARG A 148 -25.73 0.96 -7.77
N LEU A 149 -25.00 1.49 -6.80
CA LEU A 149 -23.55 1.47 -6.72
C LEU A 149 -23.07 0.29 -5.88
N LYS A 150 -22.06 -0.45 -6.38
CA LYS A 150 -21.42 -1.54 -5.64
C LYS A 150 -19.91 -1.48 -5.76
N ARG A 151 -19.24 -2.01 -4.73
CA ARG A 151 -17.82 -2.34 -4.82
C ARG A 151 -17.64 -3.70 -5.50
N GLY A 152 -16.59 -3.81 -6.30
CA GLY A 152 -16.27 -5.04 -7.03
C GLY A 152 -14.84 -5.02 -7.55
N ARG A 153 -14.53 -5.96 -8.44
CA ARG A 153 -13.23 -6.06 -9.12
C ARG A 153 -13.43 -6.38 -10.58
N GLY A 154 -12.59 -5.80 -11.43
CA GLY A 154 -12.58 -6.08 -12.86
C GLY A 154 -13.91 -5.75 -13.55
N TYR A 155 -14.25 -6.52 -14.56
CA TYR A 155 -15.45 -6.36 -15.36
C TYR A 155 -16.51 -7.40 -14.98
N VAL A 156 -17.75 -6.93 -14.80
CA VAL A 156 -18.92 -7.78 -14.55
C VAL A 156 -19.97 -7.51 -15.64
N PRO A 157 -20.39 -8.53 -16.41
CA PRO A 157 -21.43 -8.36 -17.42
C PRO A 157 -22.80 -8.13 -16.78
N ALA A 158 -23.71 -7.47 -17.51
CA ALA A 158 -25.06 -7.12 -17.03
C ALA A 158 -25.85 -8.32 -16.46
N ASP A 159 -25.76 -9.49 -17.10
CA ASP A 159 -26.44 -10.73 -16.66
C ASP A 159 -26.06 -11.16 -15.24
N ARG A 160 -24.86 -10.78 -14.76
CA ARG A 160 -24.38 -11.09 -13.41
C ARG A 160 -24.69 -10.00 -12.38
N ASN A 161 -25.25 -8.88 -12.81
CA ASN A 161 -25.69 -7.79 -11.94
C ASN A 161 -27.20 -7.87 -11.62
N TYR A 162 -27.85 -8.97 -11.99
CA TYR A 162 -29.23 -9.25 -11.60
C TYR A 162 -29.27 -9.80 -10.17
N ASP A 163 -29.50 -8.92 -9.20
CA ASP A 163 -29.71 -9.34 -7.81
C ASP A 163 -31.19 -9.66 -7.55
N GLU A 164 -31.45 -10.60 -6.64
CA GLU A 164 -32.83 -10.99 -6.27
C GLU A 164 -33.60 -9.86 -5.55
N ASP A 165 -32.88 -8.89 -4.95
CA ASP A 165 -33.47 -7.75 -4.25
C ASP A 165 -33.71 -6.52 -5.15
N LEU A 166 -33.40 -6.60 -6.45
CA LEU A 166 -33.75 -5.54 -7.40
C LEU A 166 -35.26 -5.43 -7.55
N SER A 167 -35.81 -4.25 -7.29
CA SER A 167 -37.22 -3.97 -7.55
C SER A 167 -37.54 -4.00 -9.06
N LEU A 168 -38.81 -4.15 -9.40
CA LEU A 168 -39.27 -4.07 -10.78
C LEU A 168 -38.91 -2.70 -11.40
N GLY A 169 -38.39 -2.72 -12.63
CA GLY A 169 -38.02 -1.52 -13.39
C GLY A 169 -36.55 -1.11 -13.32
N TYR A 170 -35.71 -1.84 -12.59
CA TYR A 170 -34.26 -1.71 -12.75
C TYR A 170 -33.77 -2.41 -14.01
N ILE A 171 -32.88 -1.74 -14.73
CA ILE A 171 -32.13 -2.22 -15.87
C ILE A 171 -30.71 -2.54 -15.38
N PRO A 172 -30.33 -3.83 -15.26
CA PRO A 172 -28.96 -4.21 -14.97
C PRO A 172 -28.06 -3.76 -16.11
N ILE A 173 -26.89 -3.24 -15.77
CA ILE A 173 -25.88 -2.82 -16.74
C ILE A 173 -24.57 -3.53 -16.43
N ASP A 174 -23.71 -3.71 -17.43
CA ASP A 174 -22.35 -4.14 -17.17
C ASP A 174 -21.58 -3.07 -16.39
N SER A 175 -20.70 -3.51 -15.50
CA SER A 175 -19.99 -2.65 -14.57
C SER A 175 -18.48 -2.88 -14.63
N VAL A 176 -17.72 -1.79 -14.64
CA VAL A 176 -16.25 -1.78 -14.63
C VAL A 176 -15.77 -1.28 -13.28
N HIS A 177 -15.35 -2.18 -12.41
CA HIS A 177 -14.89 -1.89 -11.06
C HIS A 177 -13.36 -1.66 -10.98
N THR A 178 -12.70 -1.36 -12.10
CA THR A 178 -11.24 -1.14 -12.13
C THR A 178 -10.94 0.36 -12.02
N PRO A 179 -10.30 0.81 -10.91
CA PRO A 179 -9.95 2.21 -10.73
C PRO A 179 -8.66 2.62 -11.48
N VAL A 180 -7.83 1.63 -11.83
CA VAL A 180 -6.61 1.84 -12.62
C VAL A 180 -6.97 1.84 -14.11
N LYS A 181 -6.79 2.98 -14.77
CA LYS A 181 -7.14 3.16 -16.19
C LYS A 181 -6.01 2.73 -17.13
N LYS A 182 -4.76 2.92 -16.72
CA LYS A 182 -3.60 2.60 -17.55
C LYS A 182 -2.39 2.27 -16.68
N VAL A 183 -1.60 1.30 -17.14
CA VAL A 183 -0.29 0.97 -16.57
C VAL A 183 0.69 0.71 -17.69
N ASN A 184 1.81 1.43 -17.66
CA ASN A 184 2.97 1.20 -18.50
C ASN A 184 4.14 0.78 -17.63
N TYR A 185 5.03 -0.04 -18.19
CA TYR A 185 6.32 -0.31 -17.58
C TYR A 185 7.42 -0.34 -18.63
N THR A 186 8.59 0.13 -18.25
CA THR A 186 9.81 0.03 -19.06
C THR A 186 10.91 -0.61 -18.23
N VAL A 187 11.73 -1.43 -18.88
CA VAL A 187 12.90 -2.05 -18.27
C VAL A 187 14.12 -1.56 -19.02
N GLU A 188 15.04 -0.95 -18.28
CA GLU A 188 16.28 -0.36 -18.81
C GLU A 188 17.48 -0.95 -18.08
N ALA A 189 18.66 -0.97 -18.71
CA ALA A 189 19.87 -1.42 -18.05
C ALA A 189 20.27 -0.45 -16.92
N ALA A 190 20.55 -0.99 -15.74
CA ALA A 190 21.01 -0.27 -14.57
C ALA A 190 22.48 -0.57 -14.31
N ARG A 191 23.25 0.47 -13.98
CA ARG A 191 24.63 0.33 -13.53
C ARG A 191 24.70 0.47 -12.02
N LEU A 192 25.30 -0.52 -11.36
CA LEU A 192 25.63 -0.46 -9.94
C LEU A 192 27.13 -0.70 -9.77
N GLY A 193 27.87 0.37 -9.47
CA GLY A 193 29.34 0.33 -9.37
C GLY A 193 29.99 -0.02 -10.72
N GLN A 194 30.73 -1.13 -10.74
CA GLN A 194 31.40 -1.63 -11.95
C GLN A 194 30.54 -2.60 -12.78
N ASN A 195 29.44 -3.13 -12.23
CA ASN A 195 28.57 -4.06 -12.94
C ASN A 195 27.41 -3.31 -13.66
N THR A 196 27.17 -3.65 -14.92
CA THR A 196 26.15 -3.07 -15.80
C THR A 196 25.02 -4.04 -16.16
N GLU A 197 24.99 -5.23 -15.57
CA GLU A 197 24.07 -6.31 -15.95
C GLU A 197 22.75 -6.33 -15.17
N TYR A 198 22.42 -5.25 -14.44
CA TYR A 198 21.17 -5.15 -13.69
C TYR A 198 20.06 -4.48 -14.50
N ASP A 199 18.82 -4.73 -14.10
CA ASP A 199 17.63 -4.08 -14.64
C ASP A 199 17.15 -2.95 -13.70
N LYS A 200 16.69 -1.85 -14.31
CA LYS A 200 15.85 -0.82 -13.69
C LYS A 200 14.45 -0.98 -14.24
N LEU A 201 13.48 -1.21 -13.36
CA LEU A 201 12.07 -1.20 -13.70
C LEU A 201 11.51 0.19 -13.41
N THR A 202 10.93 0.83 -14.42
CA THR A 202 10.11 2.04 -14.27
C THR A 202 8.65 1.69 -14.54
N LEU A 203 7.76 2.12 -13.66
CA LEU A 203 6.31 1.92 -13.72
C LEU A 203 5.63 3.29 -13.79
N GLU A 204 4.65 3.41 -14.67
CA GLU A 204 3.78 4.57 -14.78
C GLU A 204 2.33 4.11 -14.62
N VAL A 205 1.61 4.70 -13.67
CA VAL A 205 0.27 4.25 -13.27
C VAL A 205 -0.69 5.44 -13.32
N TRP A 206 -1.81 5.27 -14.03
CA TRP A 206 -2.91 6.24 -14.09
C TRP A 206 -4.16 5.65 -13.44
N THR A 207 -4.75 6.39 -12.51
CA THR A 207 -5.97 6.04 -11.77
C THR A 207 -7.06 7.08 -11.99
N ASP A 208 -8.30 6.73 -11.67
CA ASP A 208 -9.43 7.66 -11.64
C ASP A 208 -9.61 8.40 -10.31
N GLY A 209 -8.57 8.42 -9.46
CA GLY A 209 -8.56 9.12 -8.18
C GLY A 209 -9.23 8.38 -7.03
N SER A 210 -9.94 7.28 -7.30
CA SER A 210 -10.56 6.47 -6.22
C SER A 210 -9.52 5.75 -5.37
N VAL A 211 -8.36 5.45 -5.98
CA VAL A 211 -7.16 4.94 -5.32
C VAL A 211 -5.95 5.75 -5.79
N ARG A 212 -5.04 6.07 -4.86
CA ARG A 212 -3.79 6.75 -5.19
C ARG A 212 -2.86 5.77 -5.91
N PRO A 213 -2.05 6.21 -6.90
CA PRO A 213 -1.14 5.32 -7.64
C PRO A 213 -0.19 4.52 -6.74
N GLU A 214 0.32 5.13 -5.67
CA GLU A 214 1.22 4.47 -4.72
C GLU A 214 0.52 3.34 -3.94
N ASP A 215 -0.70 3.59 -3.47
CA ASP A 215 -1.51 2.61 -2.74
C ASP A 215 -1.91 1.45 -3.65
N ALA A 216 -2.24 1.75 -4.91
CA ALA A 216 -2.56 0.73 -5.91
C ALA A 216 -1.39 -0.23 -6.16
N ILE A 217 -0.16 0.28 -6.25
CA ILE A 217 1.06 -0.55 -6.38
C ILE A 217 1.25 -1.41 -5.14
N GLY A 218 1.08 -0.83 -3.94
CA GLY A 218 1.19 -1.56 -2.68
C GLY A 218 0.19 -2.72 -2.58
N LEU A 219 -1.08 -2.47 -2.92
CA LEU A 219 -2.13 -3.49 -2.96
C LEU A 219 -1.83 -4.58 -4.00
N ALA A 220 -1.39 -4.21 -5.19
CA ALA A 220 -1.01 -5.16 -6.24
C ALA A 220 0.17 -6.04 -5.81
N ALA A 221 1.21 -5.45 -5.22
CA ALA A 221 2.38 -6.17 -4.73
C ALA A 221 2.01 -7.14 -3.61
N LYS A 222 1.19 -6.70 -2.65
CA LYS A 222 0.67 -7.56 -1.59
C LYS A 222 -0.11 -8.75 -2.16
N LEU A 223 -1.00 -8.50 -3.11
CA LEU A 223 -1.79 -9.57 -3.74
C LEU A 223 -0.91 -10.62 -4.41
N ILE A 224 0.13 -10.19 -5.13
CA ILE A 224 1.09 -11.11 -5.76
C ILE A 224 1.85 -11.90 -4.70
N LYS A 225 2.34 -11.25 -3.64
CA LYS A 225 3.00 -11.93 -2.52
C LYS A 225 2.10 -13.00 -1.92
N ASP A 226 0.86 -12.65 -1.59
CA ASP A 226 -0.10 -13.57 -0.98
C ASP A 226 -0.39 -14.79 -1.88
N HIS A 227 -0.43 -14.60 -3.21
CA HIS A 227 -0.55 -15.72 -4.17
C HIS A 227 0.73 -16.56 -4.27
N MET A 228 1.92 -15.99 -4.03
CA MET A 228 3.18 -16.73 -4.09
C MET A 228 3.42 -17.53 -2.80
N ASN A 229 2.88 -17.09 -1.66
CA ASN A 229 3.05 -17.76 -0.37
C ASN A 229 2.67 -19.25 -0.40
N ILE A 230 1.64 -19.65 -1.16
CA ILE A 230 1.23 -21.07 -1.25
C ILE A 230 2.28 -21.97 -1.91
N PHE A 231 3.20 -21.40 -2.68
CA PHE A 231 4.28 -22.13 -3.34
C PHE A 231 5.54 -22.21 -2.46
N ILE A 232 5.58 -21.46 -1.36
CA ILE A 232 6.65 -21.52 -0.37
C ILE A 232 6.35 -22.72 0.53
N ASN A 233 7.21 -23.74 0.47
CA ASN A 233 7.00 -25.02 1.13
C ASN A 233 7.85 -25.21 2.39
N PHE A 234 8.38 -24.12 2.93
CA PHE A 234 9.14 -24.05 4.18
C PHE A 234 8.56 -22.93 5.04
N GLU A 235 8.72 -23.04 6.36
CA GLU A 235 8.31 -21.99 7.29
C GLU A 235 9.23 -20.78 7.10
N GLU A 236 8.68 -19.66 6.62
CA GLU A 236 9.36 -18.37 6.74
C GLU A 236 9.25 -17.95 8.21
N ASP A 237 10.34 -18.08 8.96
CA ASP A 237 10.46 -17.39 10.24
C ASP A 237 10.32 -15.89 9.95
N ALA A 238 9.34 -15.23 10.58
CA ALA A 238 9.04 -13.81 10.35
C ALA A 238 10.22 -12.86 10.64
N ASP A 239 11.32 -13.39 11.20
CA ASP A 239 12.55 -12.71 11.54
C ASP A 239 13.64 -12.79 10.45
N ASP A 240 13.46 -13.54 9.36
CA ASP A 240 14.48 -13.70 8.30
C ASP A 240 14.62 -12.50 7.33
N TYR A 241 13.83 -11.45 7.53
CA TYR A 241 14.12 -10.12 6.95
C TYR A 241 15.07 -9.27 7.81
N ALA A 242 15.65 -9.85 8.88
CA ALA A 242 16.82 -9.29 9.51
C ALA A 242 18.00 -9.39 8.53
N TYR A 243 18.47 -8.23 8.05
CA TYR A 243 19.74 -8.09 7.36
C TYR A 243 20.89 -8.66 8.22
N THR A 244 21.16 -9.95 8.14
CA THR A 244 22.36 -10.57 8.70
C THR A 244 23.19 -11.13 7.56
N ASN A 245 24.08 -10.28 7.06
CA ASN A 245 25.46 -10.58 6.63
C ASN A 245 26.05 -9.36 5.89
N VAL A 246 25.91 -8.16 6.46
CA VAL A 246 26.96 -7.15 6.25
C VAL A 246 28.02 -7.51 7.27
N GLU A 247 29.25 -7.82 6.84
CA GLU A 247 30.40 -7.92 7.74
C GLU A 247 30.34 -6.75 8.72
N ARG A 248 30.25 -7.05 10.02
CA ARG A 248 30.26 -6.01 11.04
C ARG A 248 31.52 -5.17 10.83
N PRO A 249 31.39 -3.84 10.65
CA PRO A 249 32.57 -2.99 10.65
C PRO A 249 33.36 -3.24 11.95
N PRO A 250 34.70 -3.16 11.93
CA PRO A 250 35.47 -3.24 13.15
C PRO A 250 34.95 -2.21 14.17
N LEU A 251 34.93 -2.59 15.45
CA LEU A 251 34.37 -1.77 16.53
C LEU A 251 34.86 -0.32 16.42
N PRO A 252 33.94 0.66 16.49
CA PRO A 252 34.30 2.06 16.36
C PRO A 252 35.23 2.48 17.51
N ARG A 253 36.22 3.33 17.22
CA ARG A 253 37.12 3.94 18.22
C ARG A 253 36.33 4.65 19.32
N ASN A 254 36.88 4.71 20.54
CA ASN A 254 36.29 5.41 21.70
C ASN A 254 35.77 6.82 21.38
N ASP A 255 36.42 7.54 20.46
CA ASP A 255 36.02 8.87 20.00
C ASP A 255 34.59 8.95 19.39
N ILE A 256 34.05 7.83 18.90
CA ILE A 256 32.68 7.75 18.34
C ILE A 256 31.66 7.49 19.45
N LEU A 257 32.03 6.72 20.47
CA LEU A 257 31.16 6.38 21.60
C LEU A 257 30.84 7.59 22.48
N ASP A 258 31.77 8.55 22.54
CA ASP A 258 31.61 9.77 23.34
C ASP A 258 30.85 10.90 22.60
N ARG A 259 30.39 10.65 21.36
CA ARG A 259 29.55 11.60 20.62
C ARG A 259 28.13 11.69 21.19
N SER A 260 27.50 12.83 20.97
CA SER A 260 26.11 13.07 21.38
C SER A 260 25.16 12.17 20.59
N VAL A 261 24.08 11.72 21.23
CA VAL A 261 22.97 11.08 20.50
C VAL A 261 22.26 12.05 19.55
N ASP A 262 22.52 13.36 19.65
CA ASP A 262 22.05 14.37 18.68
C ASP A 262 22.67 14.18 17.29
N ASP A 263 23.87 13.58 17.20
CA ASP A 263 24.57 13.32 15.93
C ASP A 263 24.01 12.09 15.20
N LEU A 264 23.11 11.34 15.85
CA LEU A 264 22.39 10.24 15.21
C LEU A 264 21.20 10.82 14.45
N GLU A 265 21.06 10.49 13.16
CA GLU A 265 19.94 10.91 12.30
C GLU A 265 18.62 10.20 12.69
N LEU A 266 18.16 10.44 13.92
CA LEU A 266 16.98 9.83 14.53
C LEU A 266 15.71 10.60 14.20
N SER A 267 14.57 9.90 14.17
CA SER A 267 13.27 10.55 14.20
C SER A 267 13.08 11.41 15.45
N VAL A 268 12.30 12.49 15.30
CA VAL A 268 11.94 13.42 16.40
C VAL A 268 11.36 12.69 17.62
N ARG A 269 10.66 11.57 17.38
CA ARG A 269 10.10 10.73 18.45
C ARG A 269 11.21 10.00 19.21
N SER A 270 12.09 9.29 18.50
CA SER A 270 13.19 8.52 19.09
C SER A 270 14.17 9.44 19.82
N TYR A 271 14.46 10.61 19.24
CA TYR A 271 15.24 11.68 19.86
C TYR A 271 14.66 12.15 21.22
N ASN A 272 13.38 12.53 21.24
CA ASN A 272 12.73 13.00 22.46
C ASN A 272 12.62 11.89 23.52
N CYS A 273 12.49 10.63 23.11
CA CYS A 273 12.49 9.50 24.04
C CYS A 273 13.87 9.30 24.69
N LEU A 274 14.95 9.38 23.93
CA LEU A 274 16.33 9.31 24.46
C LEU A 274 16.63 10.46 25.42
N LYS A 275 16.21 11.68 25.06
CA LYS A 275 16.37 12.87 25.90
C LYS A 275 15.61 12.75 27.22
N ASN A 276 14.38 12.22 27.19
CA ASN A 276 13.58 11.97 28.39
C ASN A 276 14.14 10.84 29.27
N ALA A 277 14.80 9.86 28.66
CA ALA A 277 15.54 8.81 29.37
C ALA A 277 16.91 9.27 29.91
N ASN A 278 17.24 10.56 29.73
CA ASN A 278 18.51 11.18 30.11
C ASN A 278 19.75 10.54 29.44
N ILE A 279 19.55 9.90 28.28
CA ILE A 279 20.61 9.30 27.47
C ILE A 279 21.19 10.38 26.57
N ARG A 280 22.46 10.74 26.79
CA ARG A 280 23.11 11.88 26.10
C ARG A 280 24.20 11.48 25.13
N THR A 281 24.83 10.33 25.33
CA THR A 281 25.97 9.86 24.53
C THR A 281 25.71 8.46 23.99
N ILE A 282 26.32 8.12 22.86
CA ILE A 282 26.22 6.78 22.27
C ILE A 282 26.70 5.70 23.26
N ARG A 283 27.72 6.01 24.08
CA ARG A 283 28.21 5.16 25.18
C ARG A 283 27.15 4.79 26.21
N ASP A 284 26.25 5.71 26.53
CA ASP A 284 25.17 5.48 27.52
C ASP A 284 24.03 4.67 26.88
N LEU A 285 23.79 4.89 25.59
CA LEU A 285 22.77 4.16 24.83
C LEU A 285 23.08 2.66 24.70
N VAL A 286 24.34 2.29 24.40
CA VAL A 286 24.72 0.88 24.20
C VAL A 286 24.79 0.07 25.50
N GLN A 287 24.89 0.71 26.67
CA GLN A 287 24.86 0.02 27.97
C GLN A 287 23.45 -0.38 28.40
N ARG A 288 22.42 0.25 27.81
CA ARG A 288 21.02 -0.08 28.11
C ARG A 288 20.61 -1.35 27.40
N THR A 289 19.80 -2.16 28.08
CA THR A 289 19.17 -3.33 27.45
C THR A 289 17.91 -2.95 26.69
N GLU A 290 17.50 -3.78 25.72
CA GLU A 290 16.26 -3.55 24.97
C GLU A 290 15.02 -3.48 25.89
N GLU A 291 15.00 -4.28 26.96
CA GLU A 291 13.94 -4.31 27.97
C GLU A 291 13.86 -2.99 28.75
N GLU A 292 15.01 -2.43 29.15
CA GLU A 292 15.07 -1.13 29.81
C GLU A 292 14.58 -0.02 28.88
N MET A 293 14.95 -0.06 27.60
CA MET A 293 14.50 0.92 26.61
C MET A 293 12.98 0.86 26.42
N LEU A 294 12.40 -0.34 26.31
CA LEU A 294 10.94 -0.52 26.21
C LEU A 294 10.18 -0.08 27.46
N SER A 295 10.81 -0.14 28.64
CA SER A 295 10.21 0.33 29.88
C SER A 295 10.14 1.86 30.00
N THR A 296 10.88 2.60 29.16
CA THR A 296 10.89 4.07 29.20
C THR A 296 9.60 4.68 28.66
N LYS A 297 9.14 5.75 29.32
CA LYS A 297 7.86 6.40 29.04
C LYS A 297 7.83 6.93 27.61
N ASN A 298 6.81 6.53 26.82
CA ASN A 298 6.61 6.89 25.40
C ASN A 298 7.55 6.20 24.39
N PHE A 299 8.39 5.26 24.82
CA PHE A 299 9.24 4.44 23.96
C PHE A 299 8.44 3.27 23.39
N GLY A 300 8.47 3.10 22.07
CA GLY A 300 7.68 2.07 21.37
C GLY A 300 8.54 1.15 20.52
N LYS A 301 7.98 0.00 20.11
CA LYS A 301 8.65 -1.01 19.28
C LYS A 301 9.29 -0.43 18.01
N LYS A 302 8.64 0.56 17.38
CA LYS A 302 9.14 1.24 16.19
C LYS A 302 10.39 2.11 16.45
N SER A 303 10.44 2.81 17.59
CA SER A 303 11.62 3.59 18.00
C SER A 303 12.78 2.68 18.41
N LEU A 304 12.48 1.54 19.04
CA LEU A 304 13.49 0.53 19.37
C LEU A 304 14.17 0.00 18.09
N GLN A 305 13.36 -0.36 17.08
CA GLN A 305 13.86 -0.92 15.84
C GLN A 305 14.68 0.09 15.03
N GLU A 306 14.27 1.36 15.01
CA GLU A 306 15.01 2.47 14.39
C GLU A 306 16.40 2.63 15.03
N ILE A 307 16.49 2.64 16.36
CA ILE A 307 17.76 2.79 17.07
C ILE A 307 18.64 1.55 16.89
N LYS A 308 18.05 0.35 16.97
CA LYS A 308 18.76 -0.92 16.75
C LYS A 308 19.42 -0.96 15.37
N GLN A 309 18.72 -0.48 14.34
CA GLN A 309 19.26 -0.39 12.98
C GLN A 309 20.47 0.54 12.89
N ILE A 310 20.42 1.70 13.57
CA ILE A 310 21.51 2.68 13.57
C ILE A 310 22.72 2.12 14.34
N LEU A 311 22.52 1.55 15.53
CA LEU A 311 23.58 0.92 16.31
C LEU A 311 24.27 -0.21 15.53
N HIS A 312 23.48 -1.07 14.87
CA HIS A 312 24.02 -2.16 14.07
C HIS A 312 24.84 -1.65 12.86
N SER A 313 24.45 -0.52 12.25
CA SER A 313 25.24 0.11 11.18
C SER A 313 26.59 0.65 11.67
N MET A 314 26.71 0.93 12.98
CA MET A 314 27.93 1.34 13.66
C MET A 314 28.70 0.16 14.29
N GLY A 315 28.22 -1.08 14.15
CA GLY A 315 28.83 -2.26 14.76
C GLY A 315 28.60 -2.39 16.28
N LEU A 316 27.59 -1.68 16.80
CA LEU A 316 27.23 -1.65 18.22
C LEU A 316 25.90 -2.38 18.45
N ASP A 317 25.66 -2.82 19.69
CA ASP A 317 24.42 -3.48 20.11
C ASP A 317 23.99 -2.97 21.49
N PHE A 318 22.76 -3.29 21.89
CA PHE A 318 22.27 -3.01 23.24
C PHE A 318 22.87 -3.97 24.27
N GLY A 319 23.03 -3.49 25.51
CA GLY A 319 23.59 -4.27 26.61
C GLY A 319 25.08 -4.59 26.47
N MET A 320 25.86 -3.74 25.79
CA MET A 320 27.32 -3.83 25.75
C MET A 320 27.93 -3.36 27.06
N GLU A 321 28.94 -4.09 27.54
CA GLU A 321 29.80 -3.69 28.67
C GLU A 321 31.07 -3.02 28.13
N PHE A 322 31.87 -2.38 28.99
CA PHE A 322 33.13 -1.74 28.60
C PHE A 322 34.31 -2.30 29.40
N ASP A 323 35.43 -2.58 28.74
CA ASP A 323 36.67 -3.03 29.40
C ASP A 323 37.42 -1.85 30.09
N GLU A 324 38.49 -2.16 30.83
CA GLU A 324 39.33 -1.15 31.50
C GLU A 324 40.00 -0.15 30.53
N GLN A 325 39.98 -0.43 29.22
CA GLN A 325 40.52 0.41 28.15
C GLN A 325 39.42 1.18 27.40
N GLY A 326 38.16 1.06 27.85
CA GLY A 326 37.01 1.76 27.33
C GLY A 326 36.40 1.17 26.06
N ASN A 327 36.84 0.00 25.62
CA ASN A 327 36.33 -0.68 24.42
C ASN A 327 35.02 -1.43 24.73
N PRO A 328 34.05 -1.43 23.80
CA PRO A 328 32.80 -2.16 23.97
C PRO A 328 33.03 -3.67 23.86
N ILE A 329 32.66 -4.40 24.90
CA ILE A 329 32.61 -5.86 24.96
C ILE A 329 31.15 -6.33 24.96
N PRO A 330 30.80 -7.43 24.28
CA PRO A 330 29.46 -8.00 24.36
C PRO A 330 29.12 -8.32 25.82
N GLY A 331 28.03 -7.75 26.35
CA GLY A 331 27.66 -7.95 27.74
C GLY A 331 27.43 -9.43 28.05
N ARG A 332 27.79 -9.86 29.27
CA ARG A 332 27.49 -11.22 29.71
C ARG A 332 25.97 -11.37 29.74
N ARG A 333 25.41 -12.20 28.85
CA ARG A 333 24.03 -12.71 29.02
C ARG A 333 23.89 -13.18 30.46
N ARG A 334 23.11 -12.47 31.29
CA ARG A 334 22.71 -12.93 32.62
C ARG A 334 21.89 -14.21 32.42
N GLY A 335 22.58 -15.35 32.43
CA GLY A 335 21.98 -16.66 32.33
C GLY A 335 21.05 -16.89 33.52
N LYS A 336 19.85 -17.40 33.22
CA LYS A 336 19.00 -18.13 34.18
C LYS A 336 19.90 -19.08 34.97
N ALA A 337 19.81 -19.00 36.30
CA ALA A 337 20.33 -20.03 37.18
C ALA A 337 19.68 -21.37 36.81
N SER A 338 20.48 -22.31 36.32
CA SER A 338 20.13 -23.74 36.31
C SER A 338 20.17 -24.22 37.76
N GLY A 339 19.01 -24.26 38.40
CA GLY A 339 18.81 -25.04 39.62
C GLY A 339 18.29 -26.41 39.22
N ASP A 340 19.21 -27.33 38.93
CA ASP A 340 18.94 -28.76 38.96
C ASP A 340 19.66 -29.30 40.22
N GLU A 341 18.99 -29.17 41.35
CA GLU A 341 19.20 -30.05 42.50
C GLU A 341 18.20 -31.21 42.35
N GLU A 342 18.67 -32.35 41.84
CA GLU A 342 18.07 -33.65 42.18
C GLU A 342 19.18 -34.50 42.81
N GLU A 343 19.18 -34.52 44.15
CA GLU A 343 19.48 -35.73 44.93
C GLU A 343 18.62 -36.85 44.33
N GLY A 344 19.14 -37.99 43.90
CA GLY A 344 19.88 -38.98 44.67
C GLY A 344 19.18 -40.32 44.40
N ASP A 345 19.95 -41.35 44.03
CA ASP A 345 19.69 -42.77 44.35
C ASP A 345 20.79 -43.62 43.66
N GLU A 346 21.84 -43.92 44.42
CA GLU A 346 22.66 -45.11 44.22
C GLU A 346 22.34 -46.11 45.35
N GLU A 347 22.07 -47.36 44.93
CA GLU A 347 21.99 -48.65 45.67
C GLU A 347 20.81 -48.94 46.62
#